data_AF-A0A956NS44-F1
#
_entry.id   AF-A0A956NS44-F1
#
_cell.length_a   1.000
_cell.length_b   1.000
_cell.length_c   1.000
_cell.angle_alpha   90.00
_cell.angle_beta   90.00
_cell.angle_gamma   90.00
#
_symmetry.space_group_name_H-M   'P 1'
#
loop_
_entity.id
_entity.type
_entity.pdbx_description
1 polymer ?
#
loop_
_entity_poly.entity_id
_entity_poly.type
_entity_poly.pdbx_seq_one_letter_code
_entity_poly.pdbx_strand_id
1 'polypeptide(L)'
;MNCPEWPQVQVAVPSLLGQTVVALLKGKVGASQSKERLLSVGFIRLVAKAVDEFNEGGEAVVRMRLNADLIAGVRAGSSIENCIVTLHRALLYLDAFKAMGVVQADGATIGLRPRDLPVRAPASRNRIDAMRNAIEHMDERLRNGDYPVGVPVGLTPYKGRLDLEGVSIEVQELAGWLQQLAELARRIATHGVAGRSSVQSTGPDQ
;
A
#
# COMPACT_ATOMS: atom_id res chain seq x y z
N MET A 1 18.18 -24.89 -8.79
CA MET A 1 16.76 -24.59 -8.49
C MET A 1 16.57 -23.11 -8.80
N ASN A 2 15.93 -22.76 -9.92
CA ASN A 2 15.81 -21.35 -10.34
C ASN A 2 14.74 -20.68 -9.48
N CYS A 3 15.14 -19.79 -8.58
CA CYS A 3 14.21 -18.98 -7.83
C CYS A 3 13.86 -17.76 -8.68
N PRO A 4 12.57 -17.40 -8.85
CA PRO A 4 12.20 -16.20 -9.59
C PRO A 4 12.83 -14.97 -8.94
N GLU A 5 13.25 -14.03 -9.79
CA GLU A 5 13.80 -12.74 -9.39
C GLU A 5 12.75 -11.96 -8.59
N TRP A 6 13.19 -11.29 -7.50
CA TRP A 6 12.29 -10.44 -6.72
C TRP A 6 11.89 -9.23 -7.57
N PRO A 7 10.59 -9.02 -7.86
CA PRO A 7 10.18 -7.88 -8.66
C PRO A 7 10.52 -6.59 -7.94
N GLN A 8 11.08 -5.63 -8.66
CA GLN A 8 11.32 -4.29 -8.14
C GLN A 8 10.12 -3.42 -8.46
N VAL A 9 9.55 -2.78 -7.44
CA VAL A 9 8.51 -1.77 -7.64
C VAL A 9 9.23 -0.46 -7.93
N GLN A 10 9.47 -0.22 -9.23
CA GLN A 10 10.16 0.96 -9.73
C GLN A 10 9.24 2.17 -9.66
N VAL A 11 9.14 2.74 -8.47
CA VAL A 11 8.51 4.02 -8.25
C VAL A 11 9.59 4.88 -7.63
N ALA A 12 9.81 6.09 -8.16
CA ALA A 12 10.67 7.06 -7.50
C ALA A 12 9.99 7.53 -6.19
N VAL A 13 9.99 6.70 -5.16
CA VAL A 13 9.41 7.00 -3.84
C VAL A 13 9.97 8.29 -3.23
N PRO A 14 11.28 8.61 -3.37
CA PRO A 14 11.83 9.91 -2.97
C PRO A 14 11.15 11.09 -3.68
N SER A 15 10.66 10.89 -4.91
CA SER A 15 9.92 11.92 -5.64
C SER A 15 8.49 12.09 -5.13
N LEU A 16 7.82 11.02 -4.70
CA LEU A 16 6.43 11.08 -4.20
C LEU A 16 6.33 11.75 -2.83
N LEU A 17 7.12 11.28 -1.86
CA LEU A 17 7.16 11.89 -0.53
C LEU A 17 7.80 13.28 -0.61
N GLY A 18 8.87 13.44 -1.40
CA GLY A 18 9.50 14.74 -1.63
C GLY A 18 8.53 15.76 -2.22
N GLN A 19 7.77 15.41 -3.27
CA GLN A 19 6.77 16.30 -3.86
C GLN A 19 5.64 16.63 -2.87
N THR A 20 5.17 15.64 -2.10
CA THR A 20 4.08 15.83 -1.12
C THR A 20 4.52 16.72 0.04
N VAL A 21 5.72 16.47 0.59
CA VAL A 21 6.34 17.27 1.65
C VAL A 21 6.65 18.68 1.15
N VAL A 22 7.19 18.84 -0.06
CA VAL A 22 7.44 20.16 -0.66
C VAL A 22 6.13 20.91 -0.89
N ALA A 23 5.07 20.24 -1.34
CA ALA A 23 3.75 20.86 -1.49
C ALA A 23 3.18 21.30 -0.13
N LEU A 24 3.32 20.46 0.90
CA LEU A 24 2.99 20.75 2.30
C LEU A 24 3.74 21.99 2.83
N LEU A 25 5.07 21.96 2.74
CA LEU A 25 5.96 23.00 3.26
C LEU A 25 5.81 24.33 2.52
N LYS A 26 5.46 24.34 1.23
CA LYS A 26 5.24 25.56 0.46
C LYS A 26 3.99 26.36 0.85
N GLY A 27 3.23 25.95 1.87
CA GLY A 27 2.03 26.67 2.30
C GLY A 27 0.89 26.68 1.28
N LYS A 28 1.08 26.08 0.08
CA LYS A 28 0.01 25.68 -0.85
C LYS A 28 -1.00 24.74 -0.18
N VAL A 29 -0.56 24.14 0.91
CA VAL A 29 -1.30 23.27 1.79
C VAL A 29 -1.47 24.01 3.14
N GLY A 30 -2.00 25.24 3.11
CA GLY A 30 -2.22 26.08 4.29
C GLY A 30 -3.19 25.47 5.32
N ALA A 31 -3.08 25.91 6.57
CA ALA A 31 -3.72 25.40 7.80
C ALA A 31 -5.26 25.35 7.84
N SER A 32 -5.95 25.55 6.71
CA SER A 32 -7.40 25.34 6.52
C SER A 32 -7.73 24.10 5.68
N GLN A 33 -6.81 23.13 5.62
CA GLN A 33 -6.86 21.93 4.77
C GLN A 33 -8.20 21.18 4.83
N SER A 34 -8.91 21.11 3.71
CA SER A 34 -10.09 20.26 3.59
C SER A 34 -9.75 18.80 3.92
N LYS A 35 -10.71 18.05 4.49
CA LYS A 35 -10.52 16.65 4.93
C LYS A 35 -9.96 15.76 3.79
N GLU A 36 -10.35 16.06 2.55
CA GLU A 36 -9.89 15.39 1.33
C GLU A 36 -8.38 15.51 1.14
N ARG A 37 -7.81 16.69 1.40
CA ARG A 37 -6.37 16.90 1.25
C ARG A 37 -5.58 16.14 2.31
N LEU A 38 -6.02 16.15 3.56
CA LEU A 38 -5.37 15.38 4.63
C LEU A 38 -5.39 13.88 4.33
N LEU A 39 -6.51 13.37 3.82
CA LEU A 39 -6.61 11.98 3.36
C LEU A 39 -5.67 11.73 2.17
N SER A 40 -5.54 12.65 1.22
CA SER A 40 -4.62 12.53 0.07
C SER A 40 -3.16 12.36 0.49
N VAL A 41 -2.70 13.19 1.43
CA VAL A 41 -1.35 13.12 1.99
C VAL A 41 -1.14 11.80 2.72
N GLY A 42 -2.10 11.39 3.55
CA GLY A 42 -2.04 10.12 4.28
C GLY A 42 -1.97 8.91 3.35
N PHE A 43 -2.78 8.90 2.29
CA PHE A 43 -2.74 7.87 1.26
C PHE A 43 -1.37 7.80 0.57
N ILE A 44 -0.87 8.93 0.05
CA ILE A 44 0.43 8.98 -0.66
C ILE A 44 1.55 8.46 0.26
N ARG A 45 1.57 8.89 1.52
CA ARG A 45 2.57 8.46 2.50
C ARG A 45 2.50 6.96 2.77
N LEU A 46 1.30 6.39 2.94
CA LEU A 46 1.14 4.96 3.20
C LEU A 46 1.57 4.14 1.98
N VAL A 47 1.22 4.57 0.77
CA VAL A 47 1.67 3.89 -0.45
C VAL A 47 3.19 3.91 -0.59
N ALA A 48 3.82 5.08 -0.39
CA ALA A 48 5.28 5.21 -0.40
C ALA A 48 5.95 4.24 0.60
N LYS A 49 5.46 4.23 1.85
CA LYS A 49 5.95 3.33 2.90
C LYS A 49 5.79 1.85 2.52
N ALA A 50 4.64 1.45 1.98
CA ALA A 50 4.40 0.07 1.58
C ALA A 50 5.35 -0.38 0.44
N VAL A 51 5.67 0.52 -0.50
CA VAL A 51 6.66 0.26 -1.56
C VAL A 51 8.05 0.10 -0.99
N ASP A 52 8.48 0.99 -0.09
CA ASP A 52 9.80 0.91 0.55
C ASP A 52 9.95 -0.40 1.34
N GLU A 53 8.94 -0.76 2.13
CA GLU A 53 8.90 -2.01 2.91
C GLU A 53 8.97 -3.25 2.01
N PHE A 54 8.31 -3.22 0.85
CA PHE A 54 8.38 -4.31 -0.13
C PHE A 54 9.77 -4.46 -0.75
N ASN A 55 10.40 -3.34 -1.14
CA ASN A 55 11.73 -3.35 -1.73
C ASN A 55 12.80 -3.77 -0.70
N GLU A 56 12.73 -3.25 0.53
CA GLU A 56 13.61 -3.65 1.65
C GLU A 56 13.47 -5.15 1.96
N GLY A 57 12.24 -5.66 1.98
CA GLY A 57 11.99 -7.09 2.13
C GLY A 57 12.67 -7.90 1.03
N GLY A 58 12.56 -7.47 -0.23
CA GLY A 58 13.24 -8.09 -1.36
C GLY A 58 14.76 -8.12 -1.24
N GLU A 59 15.37 -6.99 -0.89
CA GLU A 59 16.81 -6.91 -0.65
C GLU A 59 17.27 -7.84 0.49
N ALA A 60 16.48 -7.92 1.56
CA ALA A 60 16.73 -8.82 2.68
C ALA A 60 16.63 -10.31 2.26
N VAL A 61 15.67 -10.67 1.40
CA VAL A 61 15.58 -12.02 0.82
C VAL A 61 16.82 -12.36 0.00
N VAL A 62 17.29 -11.43 -0.84
CA VAL A 62 18.50 -11.64 -1.65
C VAL A 62 19.71 -11.86 -0.73
N ARG A 63 19.89 -11.04 0.30
CA ARG A 63 20.98 -11.20 1.29
C ARG A 63 20.91 -12.53 2.04
N MET A 64 19.73 -12.89 2.53
CA MET A 64 19.49 -14.18 3.20
C MET A 64 19.92 -15.35 2.32
N ARG A 65 19.56 -15.32 1.02
CA ARG A 65 19.88 -16.40 0.08
C ARG A 65 21.38 -16.50 -0.24
N LEU A 66 22.04 -15.35 -0.42
CA LEU A 66 23.45 -15.33 -0.79
C LEU A 66 24.36 -15.75 0.38
N ASN A 67 23.99 -15.39 1.61
CA ASN A 67 24.88 -15.52 2.77
C ASN A 67 24.39 -16.53 3.83
N ALA A 68 23.25 -17.20 3.61
CA ALA A 68 22.54 -17.97 4.65
C ALA A 68 22.30 -17.14 5.93
N ASP A 69 22.07 -15.83 5.76
CA ASP A 69 21.95 -14.88 6.86
C ASP A 69 20.54 -14.95 7.46
N LEU A 70 20.43 -15.60 8.62
CA LEU A 70 19.18 -15.74 9.37
C LEU A 70 18.59 -14.38 9.77
N ILE A 71 19.42 -13.40 10.12
CA ILE A 71 18.95 -12.06 10.51
C ILE A 71 18.34 -11.37 9.29
N ALA A 72 18.93 -11.53 8.11
CA ALA A 72 18.34 -11.05 6.87
C ALA A 72 17.00 -11.74 6.57
N GLY A 73 16.84 -13.02 6.90
CA GLY A 73 15.57 -13.72 6.79
C GLY A 73 14.48 -13.15 7.69
N VAL A 74 14.80 -12.92 8.97
CA VAL A 74 13.87 -12.28 9.93
C VAL A 74 13.48 -10.87 9.47
N ARG A 75 14.45 -10.08 8.99
CA ARG A 75 14.18 -8.75 8.43
C ARG A 75 13.27 -8.81 7.21
N ALA A 76 13.52 -9.75 6.30
CA ALA A 76 12.67 -9.95 5.13
C ALA A 76 11.21 -10.18 5.55
N GLY A 77 10.99 -11.09 6.51
CA GLY A 77 9.63 -11.35 7.00
C GLY A 77 8.98 -10.11 7.60
N SER A 78 9.68 -9.43 8.52
CA SER A 78 9.16 -8.23 9.17
C SER A 78 8.83 -7.10 8.18
N SER A 79 9.69 -6.85 7.18
CA SER A 79 9.43 -5.84 6.16
C SER A 79 8.21 -6.17 5.31
N ILE A 80 8.02 -7.44 4.91
CA ILE A 80 6.85 -7.83 4.12
C ILE A 80 5.56 -7.83 4.95
N GLU A 81 5.61 -8.23 6.22
CA GLU A 81 4.46 -8.12 7.13
C GLU A 81 4.01 -6.66 7.27
N ASN A 82 4.97 -5.76 7.51
CA ASN A 82 4.70 -4.33 7.58
C ASN A 82 4.15 -3.80 6.25
N CYS A 83 4.67 -4.25 5.11
CA CYS A 83 4.16 -3.90 3.79
C CYS A 83 2.66 -4.24 3.64
N ILE A 84 2.24 -5.46 4.02
CA ILE A 84 0.85 -5.89 3.96
C ILE A 84 -0.04 -5.05 4.88
N VAL A 85 0.39 -4.79 6.11
CA VAL A 85 -0.35 -3.95 7.07
C VAL A 85 -0.49 -2.51 6.54
N THR A 86 0.61 -1.94 6.02
CA THR A 86 0.62 -0.59 5.44
C THR A 86 -0.27 -0.52 4.20
N LEU A 87 -0.23 -1.55 3.34
CA LEU A 87 -1.09 -1.69 2.15
C LEU A 87 -2.57 -1.69 2.53
N HIS A 88 -2.98 -2.52 3.50
CA HIS A 88 -4.35 -2.56 3.99
C HIS A 88 -4.83 -1.17 4.44
N ARG A 89 -3.99 -0.44 5.19
CA ARG A 89 -4.30 0.93 5.63
C ARG A 89 -4.44 1.89 4.45
N ALA A 90 -3.60 1.79 3.43
CA ALA A 90 -3.72 2.61 2.21
C ALA A 90 -5.07 2.38 1.51
N LEU A 91 -5.56 1.13 1.48
CA LEU A 91 -6.87 0.82 0.89
C LEU A 91 -8.03 1.42 1.69
N LEU A 92 -7.95 1.49 3.03
CA LEU A 92 -8.96 2.18 3.85
C LEU A 92 -9.06 3.68 3.50
N TYR A 93 -7.93 4.33 3.17
CA TYR A 93 -7.94 5.72 2.70
C TYR A 93 -8.63 5.86 1.32
N LEU A 94 -8.45 4.89 0.42
CA LEU A 94 -9.18 4.89 -0.86
C LEU A 94 -10.68 4.68 -0.69
N ASP A 95 -11.09 3.87 0.29
CA ASP A 95 -12.50 3.69 0.62
C ASP A 95 -13.08 5.00 1.16
N ALA A 96 -12.32 5.73 1.99
CA ALA A 96 -12.70 7.07 2.45
C ALA A 96 -12.81 8.09 1.29
N PHE A 97 -11.88 8.08 0.32
CA PHE A 97 -12.01 8.94 -0.88
C PHE A 97 -13.31 8.71 -1.62
N LYS A 98 -13.65 7.43 -1.83
CA LYS A 98 -14.88 7.06 -2.53
C LYS A 98 -16.11 7.55 -1.75
N ALA A 99 -16.14 7.34 -0.44
CA ALA A 99 -17.26 7.76 0.42
C ALA A 99 -17.45 9.28 0.43
N MET A 100 -16.37 10.05 0.42
CA MET A 100 -16.41 11.52 0.37
C MET A 100 -16.63 12.08 -1.04
N GLY A 101 -16.63 11.23 -2.06
CA GLY A 101 -16.76 11.66 -3.46
C GLY A 101 -15.60 12.53 -3.94
N VAL A 102 -14.39 12.28 -3.42
CA VAL A 102 -13.19 13.05 -3.79
C VAL A 102 -12.96 12.97 -5.30
N VAL A 103 -12.75 14.14 -5.91
CA VAL A 103 -12.41 14.30 -7.33
C VAL A 103 -11.01 14.88 -7.46
N GLN A 104 -10.43 14.78 -8.65
CA GLN A 104 -9.23 15.52 -9.01
C GLN A 104 -9.56 17.03 -9.08
N ALA A 105 -8.55 17.88 -8.97
CA ALA A 105 -8.76 19.33 -8.99
C ALA A 105 -9.35 19.86 -10.31
N ASP A 106 -9.18 19.11 -11.40
CA ASP A 106 -9.80 19.37 -12.72
C ASP A 106 -11.25 18.87 -12.82
N GLY A 107 -11.81 18.31 -11.72
CA GLY A 107 -13.15 17.74 -11.66
C GLY A 107 -13.25 16.29 -12.15
N ALA A 108 -12.17 15.69 -12.66
CA ALA A 108 -12.18 14.29 -13.07
C ALA A 108 -12.34 13.36 -11.87
N THR A 109 -13.09 12.27 -12.04
CA THR A 109 -13.21 11.26 -10.99
C THR A 109 -11.87 10.58 -10.80
N ILE A 110 -11.37 10.51 -9.56
CA ILE A 110 -10.25 9.63 -9.24
C ILE A 110 -10.66 8.22 -9.67
N GLY A 111 -9.87 7.59 -10.55
CA GLY A 111 -10.14 6.27 -11.14
C GLY A 111 -10.15 5.17 -10.08
N LEU A 112 -11.25 5.08 -9.35
CA LEU A 112 -11.44 4.24 -8.17
C LEU A 112 -12.27 3.00 -8.48
N ARG A 113 -12.65 2.75 -9.73
CA ARG A 113 -13.43 1.55 -10.09
C ARG A 113 -12.52 0.32 -10.04
N PRO A 114 -13.02 -0.86 -9.65
CA PRO A 114 -12.21 -2.09 -9.61
C PRO A 114 -11.53 -2.44 -10.93
N ARG A 115 -12.16 -2.11 -12.08
CA ARG A 115 -11.57 -2.29 -13.41
C ARG A 115 -10.29 -1.47 -13.60
N ASP A 116 -10.25 -0.28 -13.02
CA ASP A 116 -9.12 0.65 -13.13
C ASP A 116 -8.07 0.39 -12.05
N LEU A 117 -8.47 -0.33 -10.99
CA LEU A 117 -7.64 -0.60 -9.81
C LEU A 117 -7.90 -2.03 -9.27
N PRO A 118 -7.38 -3.08 -9.95
CA PRO A 118 -7.54 -4.49 -9.55
C PRO A 118 -7.26 -4.83 -8.08
N VAL A 119 -6.38 -4.09 -7.40
CA VAL A 119 -6.15 -4.26 -5.94
C VAL A 119 -7.43 -4.02 -5.11
N ARG A 120 -8.41 -3.27 -5.64
CA ARG A 120 -9.73 -3.06 -5.02
C ARG A 120 -10.78 -4.12 -5.39
N ALA A 121 -10.47 -5.05 -6.29
CA ALA A 121 -11.39 -6.14 -6.57
C ALA A 121 -11.67 -6.93 -5.28
N PRO A 122 -12.91 -7.39 -5.03
CA PRO A 122 -13.25 -8.11 -3.79
C PRO A 122 -12.32 -9.29 -3.49
N ALA A 123 -11.91 -10.04 -4.52
CA ALA A 123 -10.98 -11.16 -4.35
C ALA A 123 -9.59 -10.72 -3.87
N SER A 124 -9.05 -9.63 -4.39
CA SER A 124 -7.78 -9.05 -3.93
C SER A 124 -7.92 -8.50 -2.51
N ARG A 125 -9.01 -7.77 -2.24
CA ARG A 125 -9.25 -7.18 -0.92
C ARG A 125 -9.38 -8.23 0.17
N ASN A 126 -10.18 -9.27 -0.06
CA ASN A 126 -10.36 -10.36 0.91
C ASN A 126 -9.04 -11.06 1.24
N ARG A 127 -8.15 -11.23 0.24
CA ARG A 127 -6.82 -11.85 0.47
C ARG A 127 -5.90 -10.95 1.28
N ILE A 128 -5.87 -9.65 1.00
CA ILE A 128 -5.08 -8.67 1.78
C ILE A 128 -5.59 -8.63 3.22
N ASP A 129 -6.91 -8.55 3.41
CA ASP A 129 -7.52 -8.51 4.74
C ASP A 129 -7.27 -9.81 5.52
N ALA A 130 -7.39 -10.97 4.86
CA ALA A 130 -7.08 -12.26 5.47
C ALA A 130 -5.61 -12.38 5.87
N MET A 131 -4.68 -11.97 5.00
CA MET A 131 -3.24 -11.98 5.28
C MET A 131 -2.90 -11.05 6.45
N ARG A 132 -3.44 -9.82 6.45
CA ARG A 132 -3.27 -8.86 7.53
C ARG A 132 -3.81 -9.39 8.87
N ASN A 133 -4.98 -10.03 8.88
CA ASN A 133 -5.54 -10.62 10.08
C ASN A 133 -4.72 -11.84 10.56
N ALA A 134 -4.17 -12.63 9.64
CA ALA A 134 -3.24 -13.70 9.99
C ALA A 134 -1.99 -13.13 10.68
N ILE A 135 -1.40 -12.06 10.15
CA ILE A 135 -0.25 -11.36 10.76
C ILE A 135 -0.58 -10.83 12.16
N GLU A 136 -1.66 -10.06 12.31
CA GLU A 136 -1.94 -9.36 13.58
C GLU A 136 -2.36 -10.28 14.74
N HIS A 137 -2.97 -11.42 14.44
CA HIS A 137 -3.44 -12.36 15.46
C HIS A 137 -2.51 -13.55 15.68
N MET A 138 -1.39 -13.62 14.96
CA MET A 138 -0.43 -14.72 15.07
C MET A 138 0.13 -14.87 16.49
N ASP A 139 0.59 -13.76 17.09
CA ASP A 139 1.18 -13.76 18.44
C ASP A 139 0.18 -14.21 19.52
N GLU A 140 -1.07 -13.78 19.39
CA GLU A 140 -2.15 -14.18 20.29
C GLU A 140 -2.43 -15.69 20.19
N ARG A 141 -2.52 -16.22 18.96
CA ARG A 141 -2.71 -17.66 18.73
C ARG A 141 -1.54 -18.49 19.23
N LEU A 142 -0.31 -18.04 19.01
CA LEU A 142 0.90 -18.70 19.53
C LEU A 142 0.87 -18.78 21.06
N ARG A 143 0.55 -17.65 21.73
CA ARG A 143 0.47 -17.59 23.19
C ARG A 143 -0.62 -18.50 23.75
N ASN A 144 -1.74 -18.61 23.07
CA ASN A 144 -2.87 -19.44 23.52
C ASN A 144 -2.69 -20.93 23.18
N GLY A 145 -1.67 -21.30 22.40
CA GLY A 145 -1.46 -22.67 21.94
C GLY A 145 -2.39 -23.08 20.78
N ASP A 146 -3.09 -22.12 20.17
CA ASP A 146 -4.03 -22.33 19.06
C ASP A 146 -3.33 -22.32 17.69
N TYR A 147 -2.01 -22.16 17.65
CA TYR A 147 -1.23 -22.11 16.42
C TYR A 147 -0.93 -23.53 15.89
N PRO A 148 -1.32 -23.88 14.65
CA PRO A 148 -1.14 -25.24 14.15
C PRO A 148 0.34 -25.62 14.00
N VAL A 149 0.67 -26.87 14.36
CA VAL A 149 2.01 -27.42 14.18
C VAL A 149 2.34 -27.56 12.69
N GLY A 150 3.56 -27.16 12.31
CA GLY A 150 4.04 -27.26 10.93
C GLY A 150 3.66 -26.08 10.03
N VAL A 151 2.94 -25.08 10.55
CA VAL A 151 2.68 -23.83 9.83
C VAL A 151 3.86 -22.86 10.06
N PRO A 152 4.33 -22.13 9.03
CA PRO A 152 5.41 -21.15 9.17
C PRO A 152 5.07 -20.06 10.19
N VAL A 153 5.97 -19.81 11.14
CA VAL A 153 5.86 -18.69 12.08
C VAL A 153 6.46 -17.45 11.43
N GLY A 154 5.59 -16.61 10.87
CA GLY A 154 5.95 -15.39 10.16
C GLY A 154 5.92 -15.52 8.64
N LEU A 155 5.79 -14.38 7.98
CA LEU A 155 5.62 -14.32 6.53
C LEU A 155 6.97 -14.37 5.82
N THR A 156 7.40 -15.56 5.35
CA THR A 156 8.65 -15.67 4.59
C THR A 156 8.37 -15.97 3.12
N PRO A 157 8.95 -15.20 2.18
CA PRO A 157 8.77 -15.47 0.76
C PRO A 157 9.46 -16.76 0.33
N TYR A 158 8.67 -17.70 -0.18
CA TYR A 158 9.14 -18.99 -0.65
C TYR A 158 8.51 -19.30 -2.02
N LYS A 159 9.36 -19.71 -2.98
CA LYS A 159 8.92 -20.03 -4.37
C LYS A 159 8.07 -18.94 -5.05
N GLY A 160 8.32 -17.68 -4.72
CA GLY A 160 7.58 -16.54 -5.29
C GLY A 160 6.23 -16.26 -4.61
N ARG A 161 5.94 -16.90 -3.48
CA ARG A 161 4.69 -16.76 -2.72
C ARG A 161 4.95 -16.31 -1.29
N LEU A 162 3.95 -15.66 -0.73
CA LEU A 162 3.84 -15.28 0.67
C LEU A 162 2.72 -16.12 1.27
N ASP A 163 3.07 -17.04 2.15
CA ASP A 163 2.12 -17.98 2.76
C ASP A 163 2.06 -17.75 4.27
N LEU A 164 0.85 -17.62 4.81
CA LEU A 164 0.60 -17.55 6.25
C LEU A 164 -0.82 -18.06 6.54
N GLU A 165 -0.94 -19.05 7.43
CA GLU A 165 -2.23 -19.58 7.89
C GLU A 165 -3.23 -19.94 6.77
N GLY A 166 -2.73 -20.58 5.70
CA GLY A 166 -3.56 -20.99 4.56
C GLY A 166 -3.96 -19.85 3.62
N VAL A 167 -3.56 -18.61 3.93
CA VAL A 167 -3.63 -17.48 3.00
C VAL A 167 -2.35 -17.43 2.18
N SER A 168 -2.50 -17.17 0.88
CA SER A 168 -1.37 -17.08 -0.05
C SER A 168 -1.50 -15.89 -0.98
N ILE A 169 -0.40 -15.17 -1.17
CA ILE A 169 -0.28 -14.06 -2.11
C ILE A 169 0.98 -14.28 -2.95
N GLU A 170 0.84 -14.22 -4.27
CA GLU A 170 1.98 -14.24 -5.18
C GLU A 170 2.76 -12.92 -5.05
N VAL A 171 4.10 -12.98 -4.93
CA VAL A 171 4.94 -11.79 -4.78
C VAL A 171 4.78 -10.84 -5.97
N GLN A 172 4.59 -11.39 -7.18
CA GLN A 172 4.32 -10.60 -8.39
C GLN A 172 2.97 -9.89 -8.35
N GLU A 173 1.97 -10.53 -7.74
CA GLU A 173 0.66 -9.93 -7.57
C GLU A 173 0.73 -8.77 -6.57
N LEU A 174 1.42 -8.95 -5.45
CA LEU A 174 1.65 -7.89 -4.47
C LEU A 174 2.40 -6.70 -5.09
N ALA A 175 3.46 -6.96 -5.87
CA ALA A 175 4.18 -5.92 -6.59
C ALA A 175 3.26 -5.17 -7.58
N GLY A 176 2.41 -5.90 -8.30
CA GLY A 176 1.42 -5.32 -9.21
C GLY A 176 0.41 -4.42 -8.50
N TRP A 177 -0.05 -4.80 -7.32
CA TRP A 177 -0.93 -3.97 -6.49
C TRP A 177 -0.23 -2.68 -6.03
N LEU A 178 1.01 -2.79 -5.53
CA LEU A 178 1.80 -1.65 -5.08
C LEU A 178 2.08 -0.67 -6.23
N GLN A 179 2.42 -1.18 -7.42
CA GLN A 179 2.64 -0.35 -8.61
C GLN A 179 1.39 0.45 -8.99
N GLN A 180 0.21 -0.17 -8.96
CA GLN A 180 -1.05 0.52 -9.27
C GLN A 180 -1.36 1.63 -8.26
N LEU A 181 -1.17 1.36 -6.97
CA LEU A 181 -1.38 2.34 -5.91
C LEU A 181 -0.38 3.50 -5.98
N ALA A 182 0.88 3.20 -6.30
CA ALA A 182 1.92 4.20 -6.48
C ALA A 182 1.62 5.13 -7.66
N GLU A 183 1.15 4.59 -8.78
CA GLU A 183 0.73 5.40 -9.93
C GLU A 183 -0.50 6.26 -9.61
N LEU A 184 -1.44 5.73 -8.82
CA LEU A 184 -2.55 6.53 -8.31
C LEU A 184 -2.07 7.66 -7.38
N ALA A 185 -1.18 7.36 -6.43
CA ALA A 185 -0.60 8.34 -5.53
C ALA A 185 0.15 9.45 -6.30
N ARG A 186 0.86 9.10 -7.37
CA ARG A 186 1.56 10.06 -8.25
C ARG A 186 0.59 11.00 -8.94
N ARG A 187 -0.51 10.48 -9.49
CA ARG A 187 -1.56 11.29 -10.10
C ARG A 187 -2.19 12.25 -9.09
N ILE A 188 -2.50 11.76 -7.89
CA ILE A 188 -3.03 12.59 -6.78
C ILE A 188 -2.03 13.68 -6.38
N ALA A 189 -0.74 13.35 -6.26
CA ALA A 189 0.30 14.33 -5.92
C ALA A 189 0.48 15.40 -6.99
N THR A 190 0.35 15.02 -8.27
CA THR A 190 0.54 15.92 -9.43
C THR A 190 -0.65 16.87 -9.60
N HIS A 191 -1.87 16.34 -9.54
CA HIS A 191 -3.09 17.10 -9.86
C HIS A 191 -3.80 17.67 -8.63
N GLY A 192 -3.47 17.19 -7.43
CA GLY A 192 -4.20 17.50 -6.21
C GLY A 192 -5.59 16.87 -6.18
N VAL A 193 -6.34 17.18 -5.12
CA VAL A 193 -7.71 16.70 -4.89
C VAL A 193 -8.63 17.85 -4.49
N ALA A 194 -9.92 17.70 -4.83
CA ALA A 194 -10.99 18.60 -4.44
C ALA A 194 -12.21 17.80 -3.94
N GLY A 195 -13.00 18.42 -3.05
CA GLY A 195 -14.31 17.89 -2.65
C GLY A 195 -15.41 18.30 -3.63
N ARG A 196 -16.47 17.52 -3.77
CA ARG A 196 -17.62 17.89 -4.64
C ARG A 196 -18.28 19.20 -4.20
N SER A 197 -18.31 19.47 -2.90
CA SER A 197 -18.98 20.66 -2.35
C SER A 197 -18.30 21.98 -2.71
N SER A 198 -17.04 21.97 -3.16
CA SER A 198 -16.34 23.19 -3.62
C SER A 198 -16.61 23.55 -5.08
N VAL A 199 -17.35 22.72 -5.83
CA VAL A 199 -17.73 22.99 -7.24
C VAL A 199 -19.13 23.61 -7.30
N GLN A 200 -19.44 24.54 -6.39
CA GLN A 200 -20.66 25.34 -6.49
C GLN A 200 -20.46 26.47 -7.50
N SER A 201 -21.39 26.52 -8.45
CA SER A 201 -21.46 27.36 -9.64
C SER A 201 -21.06 28.82 -9.40
N THR A 202 -19.98 29.25 -10.05
CA THR A 202 -19.95 30.61 -10.59
C THR A 202 -21.00 30.66 -11.70
N GLY A 203 -22.25 30.93 -11.32
CA GLY A 203 -23.27 31.29 -12.30
C GLY A 203 -22.81 32.52 -13.08
N PRO A 204 -23.13 32.65 -14.38
CA PRO A 204 -22.87 33.88 -15.10
C PRO A 204 -23.71 34.99 -14.45
N ASP A 205 -23.05 35.97 -13.85
CA ASP A 205 -23.70 37.23 -13.47
C ASP A 205 -24.36 37.81 -14.73
N GLN A 206 -25.69 37.95 -14.68
CA GLN A 206 -26.48 38.65 -15.70
C GLN A 206 -26.52 40.14 -15.41
#